data_AF-A0A1Q6QPU9-F1
#
_entry.id   AF-A0A1Q6QPU9-F1
#
_cell.length_a   1.000
_cell.length_b   1.000
_cell.length_c   1.000
_cell.angle_alpha   90.00
_cell.angle_beta   90.00
_cell.angle_gamma   90.00
#
_symmetry.space_group_name_H-M   'P 1'
#
loop_
_entity.id
_entity.type
_entity.pdbx_description
1 polymer ?
#
loop_
_entity_poly.entity_id
_entity_poly.type
_entity_poly.pdbx_seq_one_letter_code
_entity_poly.pdbx_strand_id
1 'polypeptide(L)'
;MSYSGRMQRSHILSTFYAPRGRNRIYDLGIQIAQMYLSPFDKLIGVIGDSGSGKSVLIRGRFPGLEVTNDDGRVNVRPLPLMDQDSETGFFTPHTYHVDIRFEMGFTQPHELADAIMQAVHRGKRVVVEHLVVEHFDLIYPFLSTNANLLIGVGEEILVARPNPFGPFPDSISRRCQESLKYRLMAHTAEDLCEFCIPPEERDRAEHDDIHHGFILAFPEYKPNLDLEDLERRMLAIIDQDVPIDYVDESHIAIGGKLPRTHVPSTGHVVGFHLVKRFLLDHFNKRYLLVGCVGEDSLEMMDRLSRMQTDLNFT
;
A
#
# COMPACT_ATOMS: atom_id res chain seq x y z
N MET A 1 -29.35 -9.84 -16.17
CA MET A 1 -28.23 -8.88 -16.05
C MET A 1 -27.17 -9.54 -15.18
N SER A 2 -25.93 -9.68 -15.65
CA SER A 2 -24.88 -10.33 -14.85
C SER A 2 -24.65 -9.54 -13.55
N TYR A 3 -24.37 -10.24 -12.44
CA TYR A 3 -24.12 -9.61 -11.15
C TYR A 3 -22.97 -8.60 -11.21
N SER A 4 -21.90 -8.94 -11.95
CA SER A 4 -20.75 -8.07 -12.22
C SER A 4 -21.18 -6.74 -12.88
N GLY A 5 -22.12 -6.78 -13.84
CA GLY A 5 -22.64 -5.58 -14.50
C GLY A 5 -23.47 -4.65 -13.59
N ARG A 6 -23.99 -5.14 -12.46
CA ARG A 6 -24.66 -4.26 -11.46
C ARG A 6 -23.63 -3.51 -10.62
N MET A 7 -22.53 -4.17 -10.24
CA MET A 7 -21.46 -3.55 -9.46
C MET A 7 -20.66 -2.52 -10.29
N GLN A 8 -20.45 -2.79 -11.59
CA GLN A 8 -19.74 -1.91 -12.51
C GLN A 8 -20.50 -0.62 -12.90
N ARG A 9 -21.81 -0.51 -12.59
CA ARG A 9 -22.63 0.64 -13.00
C ARG A 9 -22.45 1.87 -12.11
N SER A 10 -22.14 1.67 -10.84
CA SER A 10 -22.16 2.75 -9.84
C SER A 10 -20.83 2.97 -9.13
N HIS A 11 -19.89 2.04 -9.26
CA HIS A 11 -18.57 2.12 -8.63
C HIS A 11 -17.49 2.20 -9.70
N ILE A 12 -16.77 3.32 -9.73
CA ILE A 12 -15.65 3.56 -10.66
C ILE A 12 -14.32 3.40 -9.90
N LEU A 13 -14.17 4.14 -8.80
CA LEU A 13 -12.94 4.18 -8.01
C LEU A 13 -13.29 4.49 -6.54
N SER A 14 -12.66 3.77 -5.63
CA SER A 14 -12.58 4.11 -4.21
C SER A 14 -11.12 4.21 -3.79
N THR A 15 -10.85 5.06 -2.81
CA THR A 15 -9.52 5.32 -2.27
C THR A 15 -9.52 5.07 -0.77
N PHE A 16 -8.48 4.39 -0.28
CA PHE A 16 -8.19 4.19 1.13
C PHE A 16 -6.76 4.67 1.40
N TYR A 17 -6.47 5.17 2.60
CA TYR A 17 -5.08 5.34 3.00
C TYR A 17 -4.40 3.97 3.05
N ALA A 18 -3.14 3.87 2.60
CA ALA A 18 -2.39 2.62 2.68
C ALA A 18 -1.70 2.55 4.04
N PRO A 19 -2.23 1.78 5.00
CA PRO A 19 -1.76 1.87 6.36
C PRO A 19 -0.33 1.37 6.49
N ARG A 20 0.42 1.98 7.41
CA ARG A 20 1.67 1.41 7.91
C ARG A 20 1.43 0.10 8.65
N GLY A 21 2.33 -0.85 8.47
CA GLY A 21 2.36 -2.11 9.22
C GLY A 21 1.60 -3.26 8.56
N ARG A 22 2.19 -4.46 8.65
CA ARG A 22 1.68 -5.68 8.00
C ARG A 22 0.25 -6.03 8.43
N ASN A 23 -0.05 -5.95 9.72
CA ASN A 23 -1.38 -6.31 10.26
C ASN A 23 -2.47 -5.36 9.76
N ARG A 24 -2.21 -4.04 9.77
CA ARG A 24 -3.19 -3.04 9.29
C ARG A 24 -3.45 -3.20 7.79
N ILE A 25 -2.43 -3.49 6.97
CA ILE A 25 -2.61 -3.79 5.54
C ILE A 25 -3.42 -5.07 5.34
N TYR A 26 -3.17 -6.11 6.15
CA TYR A 26 -3.90 -7.37 6.09
C TYR A 26 -5.39 -7.17 6.43
N ASP A 27 -5.70 -6.44 7.50
CA ASP A 27 -7.07 -6.12 7.91
C ASP A 27 -7.80 -5.27 6.86
N LEU A 28 -7.12 -4.28 6.27
CA LEU A 28 -7.66 -3.53 5.14
C LEU A 28 -7.94 -4.44 3.93
N GLY A 29 -7.10 -5.45 3.69
CA GLY A 29 -7.34 -6.48 2.69
C GLY A 29 -8.65 -7.26 2.92
N ILE A 30 -8.94 -7.63 4.17
CA ILE A 30 -10.20 -8.28 4.57
C ILE A 30 -11.38 -7.35 4.28
N GLN A 31 -11.29 -6.08 4.70
CA GLN A 31 -12.37 -5.09 4.50
C GLN A 31 -12.65 -4.86 3.01
N ILE A 32 -11.60 -4.69 2.19
CA ILE A 32 -11.72 -4.52 0.74
C ILE A 32 -12.35 -5.78 0.10
N ALA A 33 -12.02 -6.98 0.58
CA ALA A 33 -12.66 -8.20 0.11
C ALA A 33 -14.17 -8.17 0.36
N GLN A 34 -14.58 -7.83 1.58
CA GLN A 34 -15.99 -7.80 1.97
C GLN A 34 -16.79 -6.75 1.18
N MET A 35 -16.19 -5.59 0.91
CA MET A 35 -16.88 -4.49 0.21
C MET A 35 -16.89 -4.63 -1.31
N TYR A 36 -15.78 -5.09 -1.90
CA TYR A 36 -15.56 -4.96 -3.34
C TYR A 36 -15.38 -6.28 -4.07
N LEU A 37 -15.07 -7.41 -3.42
CA LEU A 37 -14.87 -8.67 -4.13
C LEU A 37 -16.22 -9.34 -4.46
N SER A 38 -16.39 -9.72 -5.71
CA SER A 38 -17.51 -10.52 -6.18
C SER A 38 -17.09 -11.98 -6.40
N PRO A 39 -17.97 -12.97 -6.14
CA PRO A 39 -17.72 -14.35 -6.56
C PRO A 39 -17.54 -14.46 -8.09
N PHE A 40 -18.05 -13.50 -8.87
CA PHE A 40 -17.92 -13.47 -10.33
C PHE A 40 -16.69 -12.73 -10.85
N ASP A 41 -15.88 -12.13 -9.97
CA ASP A 41 -14.61 -11.54 -10.38
C ASP A 41 -13.63 -12.68 -10.68
N LYS A 42 -13.29 -12.83 -11.97
CA LYS A 42 -12.41 -13.88 -12.48
C LYS A 42 -11.00 -13.38 -12.75
N LEU A 43 -10.84 -12.12 -13.17
CA LEU A 43 -9.54 -11.50 -13.36
C LEU A 43 -9.41 -10.33 -12.40
N ILE A 44 -8.41 -10.37 -11.52
CA ILE A 44 -8.15 -9.33 -10.52
C ILE A 44 -6.70 -8.89 -10.68
N GLY A 45 -6.50 -7.63 -11.04
CA GLY A 45 -5.17 -7.04 -11.15
C GLY A 45 -4.78 -6.32 -9.86
N VAL A 46 -3.62 -6.63 -9.31
CA VAL A 46 -3.05 -5.94 -8.15
C VAL A 46 -1.76 -5.27 -8.58
N ILE A 47 -1.68 -3.95 -8.49
CA ILE A 47 -0.68 -3.08 -9.09
C ILE A 47 0.02 -2.31 -7.98
N GLY A 48 1.34 -2.28 -7.98
CA GLY A 48 2.13 -1.48 -7.05
C GLY A 48 3.61 -1.86 -7.08
N ASP A 49 4.47 -1.03 -6.51
CA ASP A 49 5.92 -1.30 -6.48
C ASP A 49 6.28 -2.33 -5.41
N SER A 50 7.50 -2.83 -5.45
CA SER A 50 7.99 -3.82 -4.51
C SER A 50 8.13 -3.20 -3.13
N GLY A 51 7.73 -3.94 -2.09
CA GLY A 51 7.67 -3.39 -0.74
C GLY A 51 6.41 -2.59 -0.41
N SER A 52 5.53 -2.30 -1.38
CA SER A 52 4.30 -1.53 -1.11
C SER A 52 3.25 -2.26 -0.25
N GLY A 53 3.45 -3.55 0.02
CA GLY A 53 2.53 -4.38 0.81
C GLY A 53 1.51 -5.19 0.01
N LYS A 54 1.65 -5.27 -1.32
CA LYS A 54 0.74 -6.04 -2.22
C LYS A 54 0.46 -7.46 -1.74
N SER A 55 1.50 -8.24 -1.45
CA SER A 55 1.34 -9.65 -1.08
C SER A 55 0.62 -9.81 0.26
N VAL A 56 0.82 -8.88 1.20
CA VAL A 56 0.09 -8.85 2.48
C VAL A 56 -1.38 -8.52 2.25
N LEU A 57 -1.67 -7.53 1.40
CA LEU A 57 -3.03 -7.15 1.01
C LEU A 57 -3.77 -8.30 0.32
N ILE A 58 -3.09 -9.03 -0.58
CA ILE A 58 -3.62 -10.21 -1.26
C ILE A 58 -3.98 -11.31 -0.25
N ARG A 59 -3.12 -11.58 0.73
CA ARG A 59 -3.40 -12.58 1.78
C ARG A 59 -4.60 -12.22 2.63
N GLY A 60 -4.76 -10.94 3.00
CA GLY A 60 -5.94 -10.45 3.72
C GLY A 60 -7.22 -10.63 2.90
N ARG A 61 -7.12 -10.40 1.59
CA ARG A 61 -8.26 -10.48 0.67
C ARG A 61 -8.65 -11.91 0.27
N PHE A 62 -7.67 -12.81 0.19
CA PHE A 62 -7.84 -14.21 -0.16
C PHE A 62 -7.17 -15.11 0.87
N PRO A 63 -7.77 -15.30 2.05
CA PRO A 63 -7.23 -16.19 3.07
C PRO A 63 -7.03 -17.61 2.50
N GLY A 64 -5.83 -18.17 2.67
CA GLY A 64 -5.47 -19.50 2.18
C GLY A 64 -5.02 -19.55 0.71
N LEU A 65 -4.99 -18.44 -0.02
CA LEU A 65 -4.38 -18.40 -1.36
C LEU A 65 -2.85 -18.56 -1.24
N GLU A 66 -2.31 -19.55 -1.93
CA GLU A 66 -0.87 -19.72 -2.06
C GLU A 66 -0.30 -18.70 -3.04
N VAL A 67 0.52 -17.79 -2.52
CA VAL A 67 1.23 -16.78 -3.31
C VAL A 67 2.47 -17.45 -3.91
N THR A 68 2.64 -17.37 -5.22
CA THR A 68 3.68 -18.07 -5.99
C THR A 68 5.11 -17.57 -5.77
N ASN A 69 5.27 -16.48 -5.02
CA ASN A 69 6.53 -15.85 -4.67
C ASN A 69 6.45 -15.37 -3.21
N ASP A 70 6.40 -16.31 -2.27
CA ASP A 70 6.45 -16.04 -0.83
C ASP A 70 7.86 -16.36 -0.32
N ASP A 71 8.59 -15.35 0.16
CA ASP A 71 9.97 -15.49 0.68
C ASP A 71 10.11 -16.57 1.80
N GLY A 72 8.99 -17.06 2.34
CA GLY A 72 8.93 -18.13 3.34
C GLY A 72 8.35 -19.49 2.89
N ARG A 73 8.02 -19.71 1.60
CA ARG A 73 7.44 -20.99 1.12
C ARG A 73 8.17 -21.55 -0.09
N VAL A 74 7.95 -22.86 -0.34
CA VAL A 74 8.46 -23.54 -1.53
C VAL A 74 7.67 -23.07 -2.75
N ASN A 75 8.35 -22.40 -3.69
CA ASN A 75 7.75 -22.03 -4.97
C ASN A 75 7.41 -23.30 -5.76
N VAL A 76 6.12 -23.53 -6.02
CA VAL A 76 5.64 -24.66 -6.81
C VAL A 76 5.97 -24.42 -8.28
N ARG A 77 6.74 -25.33 -8.88
CA ARG A 77 7.21 -25.24 -10.27
C ARG A 77 6.94 -26.55 -11.02
N PRO A 78 6.51 -26.52 -12.30
CA PRO A 78 6.18 -25.31 -13.08
C PRO A 78 4.98 -24.54 -12.48
N LEU A 79 4.83 -23.26 -12.85
CA LEU A 79 3.72 -22.42 -12.38
C LEU A 79 2.40 -23.17 -12.62
N PRO A 80 1.54 -23.43 -11.60
CA PRO A 80 0.33 -24.22 -11.78
C PRO A 80 -0.63 -23.69 -12.85
N LEU A 81 -0.59 -22.38 -13.14
CA LEU A 81 -1.35 -21.77 -14.23
C LEU A 81 -0.89 -22.25 -15.62
N MET A 82 0.35 -22.69 -15.77
CA MET A 82 0.88 -23.16 -17.06
C MET A 82 0.51 -24.63 -17.34
N ASP A 83 0.11 -25.38 -16.31
CA ASP A 83 -0.22 -26.80 -16.41
C ASP A 83 -1.69 -27.05 -16.06
N GLN A 84 -2.60 -26.40 -16.81
CA GLN A 84 -4.05 -26.49 -16.56
C GLN A 84 -4.69 -27.79 -17.07
N ASP A 85 -3.98 -28.53 -17.92
CA ASP A 85 -4.45 -29.71 -18.65
C ASP A 85 -3.95 -31.02 -18.07
N SER A 86 -3.10 -31.00 -17.04
CA SER A 86 -2.71 -32.20 -16.33
C SER A 86 -3.89 -32.74 -15.52
N GLU A 87 -4.70 -33.58 -16.17
CA GLU A 87 -5.76 -34.40 -15.56
C GLU A 87 -5.25 -35.36 -14.45
N THR A 88 -3.96 -35.34 -14.13
CA THR A 88 -3.32 -36.17 -13.11
C THR A 88 -3.61 -35.76 -11.67
N GLY A 89 -4.25 -34.61 -11.43
CA GLY A 89 -4.61 -34.15 -10.09
C GLY A 89 -6.11 -34.26 -9.81
N PHE A 90 -6.50 -35.05 -8.80
CA PHE A 90 -7.88 -35.12 -8.27
C PHE A 90 -8.40 -33.76 -7.74
N PHE A 91 -7.54 -32.74 -7.68
CA PHE A 91 -7.81 -31.37 -7.26
C PHE A 91 -7.22 -30.37 -8.27
N THR A 92 -8.07 -29.55 -8.90
CA THR A 92 -7.64 -28.39 -9.69
C THR A 92 -7.87 -27.11 -8.90
N PRO A 93 -6.90 -26.17 -8.82
CA PRO A 93 -7.12 -24.90 -8.14
C PRO A 93 -8.32 -24.15 -8.70
N HIS A 94 -9.07 -23.47 -7.82
CA HIS A 94 -10.15 -22.57 -8.22
C HIS A 94 -9.69 -21.12 -8.37
N THR A 95 -8.59 -20.77 -7.68
CA THR A 95 -7.95 -19.45 -7.77
C THR A 95 -6.47 -19.66 -8.03
N TYR A 96 -5.94 -19.03 -9.07
CA TYR A 96 -4.51 -18.95 -9.33
C TYR A 96 -3.96 -17.61 -8.89
N HIS A 97 -2.74 -17.59 -8.37
CA HIS A 97 -1.94 -16.40 -8.16
C HIS A 97 -0.80 -16.37 -9.18
N VAL A 98 -0.49 -15.20 -9.74
CA VAL A 98 0.67 -15.04 -10.62
C VAL A 98 1.35 -13.72 -10.32
N ASP A 99 2.64 -13.76 -9.97
CA ASP A 99 3.53 -12.60 -9.99
C ASP A 99 4.15 -12.49 -11.39
N ILE A 100 3.68 -11.52 -12.18
CA ILE A 100 4.08 -11.40 -13.58
C ILE A 100 5.57 -11.09 -13.73
N ARG A 101 6.15 -10.26 -12.87
CA ARG A 101 7.56 -9.89 -12.99
C ARG A 101 8.45 -11.09 -12.70
N PHE A 102 8.09 -11.87 -11.69
CA PHE A 102 8.82 -13.09 -11.36
C PHE A 102 8.71 -14.12 -12.48
N GLU A 103 7.50 -14.37 -12.98
CA GLU A 103 7.26 -15.42 -13.98
C GLU A 103 7.80 -15.10 -15.37
N MET A 104 7.90 -13.82 -15.74
CA MET A 104 8.57 -13.38 -16.97
C MET A 104 10.08 -13.73 -17.01
N GLY A 105 10.69 -14.05 -15.87
CA GLY A 105 12.04 -14.62 -15.84
C GLY A 105 12.12 -16.02 -16.44
N PHE A 106 10.98 -16.68 -16.69
CA PHE A 106 10.91 -18.09 -17.07
C PHE A 106 9.98 -18.38 -18.24
N THR A 107 8.92 -17.59 -18.41
CA THR A 107 7.87 -17.79 -19.41
C THR A 107 7.63 -16.51 -20.19
N GLN A 108 7.36 -16.63 -21.49
CA GLN A 108 7.13 -15.44 -22.32
C GLN A 108 5.80 -14.76 -21.96
N PRO A 109 5.70 -13.42 -22.05
CA PRO A 109 4.48 -12.69 -21.68
C PRO A 109 3.23 -13.15 -22.42
N HIS A 110 3.34 -13.48 -23.71
CA HIS A 110 2.19 -13.94 -24.49
C HIS A 110 1.70 -15.32 -24.04
N GLU A 111 2.61 -16.24 -23.69
CA GLU A 111 2.25 -17.55 -23.14
C GLU A 111 1.56 -17.42 -21.77
N LEU A 112 2.05 -16.52 -20.92
CA LEU A 112 1.40 -16.17 -19.65
C LEU A 112 0.01 -15.60 -19.87
N ALA A 113 -0.16 -14.69 -20.83
CA ALA A 113 -1.44 -14.09 -21.16
C ALA A 113 -2.46 -15.13 -21.66
N ASP A 114 -2.02 -16.03 -22.55
CA ASP A 114 -2.85 -17.13 -23.04
C ASP A 114 -3.30 -18.05 -21.90
N ALA A 115 -2.38 -18.41 -20.99
CA ALA A 115 -2.70 -19.23 -19.82
C ALA A 115 -3.69 -18.53 -18.88
N ILE A 116 -3.51 -17.23 -18.60
CA ILE A 116 -4.46 -16.43 -17.80
C ILE A 116 -5.85 -16.46 -18.45
N MET A 117 -5.92 -16.17 -19.75
CA MET A 117 -7.19 -16.12 -20.47
C MET A 117 -7.87 -17.49 -20.53
N GLN A 118 -7.08 -18.56 -20.74
CA GLN A 118 -7.59 -19.93 -20.72
C GLN A 118 -8.24 -20.26 -19.36
N ALA A 119 -7.60 -19.92 -18.24
CA ALA A 119 -8.14 -20.15 -16.90
C ALA A 119 -9.43 -19.35 -16.66
N VAL A 120 -9.46 -18.08 -17.08
CA VAL A 120 -10.64 -17.21 -16.98
C VAL A 120 -11.81 -17.76 -17.81
N HIS A 121 -11.55 -18.25 -19.03
CA HIS A 121 -12.56 -18.88 -19.89
C HIS A 121 -13.11 -20.18 -19.29
N ARG A 122 -12.27 -20.97 -18.61
CA ARG A 122 -12.67 -22.15 -17.82
C ARG A 122 -13.46 -21.80 -16.54
N GLY A 123 -13.67 -20.52 -16.27
CA GLY A 123 -14.41 -20.05 -15.09
C GLY A 123 -13.61 -20.06 -13.80
N LYS A 124 -12.28 -20.25 -13.87
CA LYS A 124 -11.37 -20.13 -12.72
C LYS A 124 -11.10 -18.64 -12.43
N ARG A 125 -10.76 -18.34 -11.19
CA ARG A 125 -10.28 -17.00 -10.80
C ARG A 125 -8.76 -16.95 -10.95
N VAL A 126 -8.27 -15.83 -11.44
CA VAL A 126 -6.84 -15.51 -11.55
C VAL A 126 -6.62 -14.16 -10.89
N VAL A 127 -5.83 -14.18 -9.82
CA VAL A 127 -5.30 -12.99 -9.14
C VAL A 127 -3.93 -12.74 -9.72
N VAL A 128 -3.81 -11.65 -10.48
CA VAL A 128 -2.57 -11.26 -11.15
C VAL A 128 -1.93 -10.17 -10.33
N GLU A 129 -0.80 -10.48 -9.70
CA GLU A 129 0.07 -9.52 -9.05
C GLU A 129 1.01 -8.90 -10.11
N HIS A 130 0.72 -7.63 -10.41
CA HIS A 130 1.54 -6.74 -11.21
C HIS A 130 2.46 -5.94 -10.31
N LEU A 131 3.75 -6.17 -10.50
CA LEU A 131 4.79 -5.31 -9.96
C LEU A 131 5.04 -4.16 -10.92
N VAL A 132 4.84 -2.94 -10.40
CA VAL A 132 5.08 -1.70 -11.10
C VAL A 132 6.57 -1.41 -11.09
N VAL A 133 7.22 -1.57 -12.24
CA VAL A 133 8.52 -0.98 -12.53
C VAL A 133 8.27 0.18 -13.48
N GLU A 134 9.20 1.13 -13.57
CA GLU A 134 9.18 2.40 -14.31
C GLU A 134 8.60 2.40 -15.74
N HIS A 135 8.26 1.24 -16.30
CA HIS A 135 7.62 1.06 -17.60
C HIS A 135 6.42 0.10 -17.49
N PHE A 136 5.22 0.65 -17.70
CA PHE A 136 3.90 0.05 -17.99
C PHE A 136 3.74 -1.49 -18.04
N ASP A 137 2.66 -1.95 -17.41
CA ASP A 137 1.83 -3.14 -17.67
C ASP A 137 2.47 -4.33 -18.43
N LEU A 138 3.18 -5.17 -17.68
CA LEU A 138 3.86 -6.36 -18.22
C LEU A 138 2.95 -7.38 -18.94
N ILE A 139 1.65 -7.43 -18.64
CA ILE A 139 0.71 -8.41 -19.24
C ILE A 139 -0.50 -7.79 -19.92
N TYR A 140 -0.98 -6.63 -19.48
CA TYR A 140 -2.26 -6.07 -19.95
C TYR A 140 -2.31 -5.84 -21.48
N PRO A 141 -1.24 -5.37 -22.16
CA PRO A 141 -1.21 -5.28 -23.62
C PRO A 141 -1.41 -6.61 -24.34
N PHE A 142 -1.15 -7.73 -23.67
CA PHE A 142 -1.34 -9.09 -24.19
C PHE A 142 -2.70 -9.68 -23.80
N LEU A 143 -3.44 -9.05 -22.90
CA LEU A 143 -4.78 -9.50 -22.50
C LEU A 143 -5.85 -8.90 -23.41
N SER A 144 -6.84 -9.71 -23.78
CA SER A 144 -7.98 -9.28 -24.60
C SER A 144 -9.07 -8.54 -23.82
N THR A 145 -8.94 -8.40 -22.50
CA THR A 145 -9.89 -7.72 -21.63
C THR A 145 -9.17 -7.07 -20.44
N ASN A 146 -9.78 -6.02 -19.89
CA ASN A 146 -9.38 -5.49 -18.58
C ASN A 146 -9.86 -6.42 -17.45
N ALA A 147 -9.27 -6.26 -16.26
CA ALA A 147 -9.64 -7.00 -15.06
C ALA A 147 -11.07 -6.68 -14.61
N ASN A 148 -11.72 -7.58 -13.88
CA ASN A 148 -13.00 -7.29 -13.24
C ASN A 148 -12.83 -6.31 -12.06
N LEU A 149 -11.65 -6.34 -11.44
CA LEU A 149 -11.25 -5.41 -10.39
C LEU A 149 -9.74 -5.12 -10.50
N LEU A 150 -9.39 -3.85 -10.36
CA LEU A 150 -8.03 -3.36 -10.24
C LEU A 150 -7.81 -2.85 -8.81
N ILE A 151 -6.66 -3.18 -8.24
CA ILE A 151 -6.21 -2.69 -6.94
C ILE A 151 -4.86 -2.04 -7.14
N GLY A 152 -4.74 -0.74 -6.91
CA GLY A 152 -3.47 -0.02 -6.88
C GLY A 152 -2.97 0.12 -5.45
N VAL A 153 -1.67 -0.06 -5.20
CA VAL A 153 -1.03 0.09 -3.89
C VAL A 153 0.15 1.06 -4.03
N GLY A 154 -0.07 2.30 -3.59
CA GLY A 154 0.95 3.36 -3.44
C GLY A 154 0.94 3.89 -2.01
N GLU A 155 0.90 5.22 -1.86
CA GLU A 155 0.52 5.92 -0.60
C GLU A 155 -0.95 5.69 -0.24
N GLU A 156 -1.78 5.53 -1.26
CA GLU A 156 -3.17 5.15 -1.14
C GLU A 156 -3.38 3.77 -1.74
N ILE A 157 -4.40 3.06 -1.26
CA ILE A 157 -4.96 1.88 -1.90
C ILE A 157 -6.14 2.30 -2.76
N LEU A 158 -5.99 2.10 -4.07
CA LEU A 158 -7.00 2.40 -5.08
C LEU A 158 -7.76 1.11 -5.39
N VAL A 159 -9.08 1.13 -5.32
CA VAL A 159 -9.93 -0.01 -5.69
C VAL A 159 -10.86 0.42 -6.81
N ALA A 160 -10.68 -0.15 -8.00
CA ALA A 160 -11.40 0.27 -9.19
C ALA A 160 -12.05 -0.90 -9.93
N ARG A 161 -13.25 -0.67 -10.46
CA ARG A 161 -13.93 -1.59 -11.38
C ARG A 161 -13.90 -1.00 -12.77
N PRO A 162 -12.96 -1.42 -13.63
CA PRO A 162 -12.81 -0.81 -14.93
C PRO A 162 -13.97 -1.19 -15.85
N ASN A 163 -14.27 -0.28 -16.77
CA ASN A 163 -15.17 -0.47 -17.90
C ASN A 163 -14.40 -0.15 -19.20
N PRO A 164 -15.02 -0.21 -20.40
CA PRO A 164 -14.32 0.11 -21.66
C PRO A 164 -13.69 1.51 -21.72
N PHE A 165 -14.07 2.43 -20.83
CA PHE A 165 -13.53 3.78 -20.71
C PHE A 165 -12.52 3.93 -19.55
N GLY A 166 -12.19 2.85 -18.85
CA GLY A 166 -11.23 2.82 -17.76
C GLY A 166 -11.85 2.70 -16.34
N PRO A 167 -11.06 2.96 -15.29
CA PRO A 167 -9.63 3.30 -15.36
C PRO A 167 -8.78 2.18 -15.97
N PHE A 168 -7.75 2.54 -16.72
CA PHE A 168 -6.81 1.59 -17.31
C PHE A 168 -5.73 1.22 -16.28
N PRO A 169 -5.16 0.00 -16.31
CA PRO A 169 -4.20 -0.42 -15.29
C PRO A 169 -2.98 0.51 -15.23
N ASP A 170 -2.49 0.96 -16.38
CA ASP A 170 -1.54 2.06 -16.55
C ASP A 170 -1.83 3.35 -15.77
N SER A 171 -3.10 3.79 -15.77
CA SER A 171 -3.50 5.01 -15.05
C SER A 171 -3.43 4.82 -13.53
N ILE A 172 -3.77 3.61 -13.06
CA ILE A 172 -3.65 3.22 -11.66
C ILE A 172 -2.17 3.11 -11.27
N SER A 173 -1.37 2.47 -12.12
CA SER A 173 0.07 2.28 -11.94
C SER A 173 0.79 3.61 -11.76
N ARG A 174 0.58 4.57 -12.67
CA ARG A 174 1.19 5.89 -12.60
C ARG A 174 0.86 6.62 -11.30
N ARG A 175 -0.42 6.63 -10.90
CA ARG A 175 -0.85 7.26 -9.63
C ARG A 175 -0.18 6.59 -8.43
N CYS A 176 -0.06 5.27 -8.42
CA CYS A 176 0.65 4.57 -7.35
C CYS A 176 2.14 4.93 -7.32
N GLN A 177 2.83 5.00 -8.47
CA GLN A 177 4.25 5.40 -8.55
C GLN A 177 4.49 6.83 -8.08
N GLU A 178 3.70 7.78 -8.59
CA GLU A 178 3.82 9.20 -8.24
C GLU A 178 3.61 9.42 -6.74
N SER A 179 2.70 8.66 -6.13
CA SER A 179 2.41 8.74 -4.69
C SER A 179 3.42 8.00 -3.79
N LEU A 180 4.08 6.95 -4.30
CA LEU A 180 4.90 6.05 -3.47
C LEU A 180 6.04 6.78 -2.75
N LYS A 181 6.68 7.75 -3.42
CA LYS A 181 7.75 8.55 -2.80
C LYS A 181 7.29 9.25 -1.53
N TYR A 182 6.05 9.76 -1.50
CA TYR A 182 5.50 10.45 -0.33
C TYR A 182 5.24 9.48 0.81
N ARG A 183 4.78 8.25 0.51
CA ARG A 183 4.65 7.20 1.52
C ARG A 183 5.99 6.84 2.17
N LEU A 184 7.03 6.63 1.36
CA LEU A 184 8.36 6.30 1.85
C LEU A 184 8.92 7.43 2.72
N MET A 185 8.75 8.69 2.30
CA MET A 185 9.13 9.86 3.09
C MET A 185 8.34 9.96 4.39
N ALA A 186 7.02 9.74 4.36
CA ALA A 186 6.14 9.84 5.52
C ALA A 186 6.52 8.80 6.59
N HIS A 187 6.75 7.54 6.20
CA HIS A 187 7.21 6.51 7.14
C HIS A 187 8.56 6.88 7.76
N THR A 188 9.53 7.34 6.96
CA THR A 188 10.82 7.77 7.49
C THR A 188 10.68 8.97 8.44
N ALA A 189 9.86 9.95 8.09
CA ALA A 189 9.63 11.12 8.93
C ALA A 189 8.92 10.74 10.23
N GLU A 190 7.99 9.79 10.20
CA GLU A 190 7.33 9.23 11.37
C GLU A 190 8.32 8.57 12.33
N ASP A 191 9.23 7.72 11.83
CA ASP A 191 10.23 7.06 12.68
C ASP A 191 11.25 8.04 13.24
N LEU A 192 11.62 9.07 12.48
CA LEU A 192 12.45 10.16 12.98
C LEU A 192 11.74 10.93 14.09
N CYS A 193 10.42 11.09 13.99
CA CYS A 193 9.62 11.72 15.03
C CYS A 193 9.62 10.85 16.29
N GLU A 194 9.36 9.55 16.15
CA GLU A 194 9.44 8.58 17.26
C GLU A 194 10.81 8.58 17.95
N PHE A 195 11.88 8.60 17.15
CA PHE A 195 13.24 8.66 17.66
C PHE A 195 13.52 9.94 18.46
N CYS A 196 12.83 11.03 18.12
CA CYS A 196 13.03 12.34 18.72
C CYS A 196 12.08 12.65 19.89
N ILE A 197 11.02 11.87 20.11
CA ILE A 197 10.13 12.05 21.26
C ILE A 197 10.60 11.18 22.45
N PRO A 198 10.18 11.51 23.69
CA PRO A 198 10.50 10.69 24.85
C PRO A 198 9.96 9.26 24.70
N PRO A 199 10.67 8.22 25.20
CA PRO A 199 10.25 6.83 25.07
C PRO A 199 8.84 6.57 25.62
N GLU A 200 8.47 7.20 26.74
CA GLU A 200 7.14 7.08 27.34
C GLU A 200 6.01 7.61 26.45
N GLU A 201 6.30 8.64 25.65
CA GLU A 201 5.36 9.21 24.68
C GLU A 201 5.30 8.34 23.43
N ARG A 202 6.45 7.82 22.99
CA ARG A 202 6.55 6.89 21.87
C ARG A 202 5.75 5.61 22.11
N ASP A 203 5.94 4.97 23.25
CA ASP A 203 5.36 3.65 23.55
C ASP A 203 3.82 3.66 23.61
N ARG A 204 3.21 4.83 23.86
CA ARG A 204 1.75 5.00 23.89
C ARG A 204 1.18 5.60 22.60
N ALA A 205 2.02 6.01 21.65
CA ALA A 205 1.56 6.61 20.42
C ALA A 205 0.92 5.55 19.52
N GLU A 206 -0.22 5.88 18.93
CA GLU A 206 -0.87 5.08 17.89
C GLU A 206 -0.58 5.71 16.53
N HIS A 207 -0.33 4.86 15.53
CA HIS A 207 -0.02 5.30 14.17
C HIS A 207 -1.28 5.46 13.32
N ASP A 208 -1.43 6.63 12.70
CA ASP A 208 -2.48 6.90 11.72
C ASP A 208 -1.88 7.54 10.45
N ASP A 209 -2.57 7.38 9.33
CA ASP A 209 -2.07 7.74 8.01
C ASP A 209 -2.83 8.93 7.44
N ILE A 210 -2.12 9.86 6.80
CA ILE A 210 -2.71 10.98 6.05
C ILE A 210 -2.03 11.14 4.70
N HIS A 211 -2.68 11.88 3.81
CA HIS A 211 -2.08 12.26 2.54
C HIS A 211 -0.84 13.13 2.77
N HIS A 212 0.29 12.71 2.22
CA HIS A 212 1.61 13.32 2.26
C HIS A 212 2.10 13.58 3.69
N GLY A 213 1.90 12.62 4.59
CA GLY A 213 2.30 12.79 5.98
C GLY A 213 1.99 11.58 6.86
N PHE A 214 2.15 11.80 8.17
CA PHE A 214 1.87 10.81 9.21
C PHE A 214 1.16 11.47 10.39
N ILE A 215 0.50 10.63 11.20
CA ILE A 215 -0.09 11.02 12.47
C ILE A 215 0.45 10.11 13.58
N LEU A 216 0.96 10.73 14.65
CA LEU A 216 1.09 10.07 15.95
C LEU A 216 -0.08 10.52 16.82
N ALA A 217 -0.97 9.58 17.14
CA ALA A 217 -2.15 9.80 17.96
C ALA A 217 -1.87 9.38 19.42
N PHE A 218 -2.04 10.32 20.33
CA PHE A 218 -1.77 10.17 21.75
C PHE A 218 -3.09 10.04 22.51
N PRO A 219 -3.40 8.87 23.09
CA PRO A 219 -4.63 8.69 23.86
C PRO A 219 -4.55 9.41 25.22
N GLU A 220 -5.71 9.62 25.85
CA GLU A 220 -5.87 10.14 27.22
C GLU A 220 -5.44 11.60 27.45
N TYR A 221 -4.15 11.90 27.31
CA TYR A 221 -3.57 13.21 27.62
C TYR A 221 -2.63 13.72 26.52
N LYS A 222 -2.59 15.05 26.42
CA LYS A 222 -1.71 15.77 25.50
C LYS A 222 -0.26 15.63 25.96
N PRO A 223 0.66 15.17 25.09
CA PRO A 223 2.06 15.08 25.45
C PRO A 223 2.67 16.48 25.62
N ASN A 224 3.62 16.61 26.55
CA ASN A 224 4.31 17.88 26.79
C ASN A 224 5.54 18.01 25.87
N LEU A 225 5.29 18.27 24.59
CA LEU A 225 6.31 18.39 23.56
C LEU A 225 6.39 19.81 23.01
N ASP A 226 7.61 20.33 22.90
CA ASP A 226 7.90 21.52 22.11
C ASP A 226 8.02 21.13 20.62
N LEU A 227 6.99 21.46 19.84
CA LEU A 227 6.88 21.09 18.43
C LEU A 227 7.79 21.93 17.51
N GLU A 228 8.28 23.08 17.99
CA GLU A 228 9.31 23.85 17.28
C GLU A 228 10.67 23.19 17.48
N ASP A 229 11.02 22.87 18.73
CA ASP A 229 12.26 22.15 19.02
C ASP A 229 12.29 20.75 18.39
N LEU A 230 11.18 20.01 18.44
CA LEU A 230 11.07 18.69 17.82
C LEU A 230 11.32 18.74 16.32
N GLU A 231 10.69 19.66 15.59
CA GLU A 231 10.94 19.82 14.15
C GLU A 231 12.40 20.20 13.89
N ARG A 232 12.97 21.13 14.68
CA ARG A 232 14.37 21.55 14.55
C ARG A 232 15.33 20.36 14.69
N ARG A 233 15.10 19.47 15.67
CA ARG A 233 15.91 18.28 15.88
C ARG A 233 15.75 17.27 14.74
N MET A 234 14.54 17.07 14.24
CA MET A 234 14.31 16.19 13.10
C MET A 234 14.97 16.72 11.82
N LEU A 235 14.81 18.01 11.51
CA LEU A 235 15.47 18.66 10.38
C LEU A 235 16.99 18.57 10.47
N ALA A 236 17.56 18.69 11.68
CA ALA A 236 19.00 18.52 11.89
C ALA A 236 19.49 17.09 11.58
N ILE A 237 18.65 16.07 11.76
CA ILE A 237 18.98 14.68 11.38
C ILE A 237 18.83 14.50 9.86
N ILE A 238 17.76 15.04 9.27
CA ILE A 238 17.52 15.02 7.82
C ILE A 238 18.68 15.68 7.07
N ASP A 239 19.18 16.83 7.56
CA ASP A 239 20.30 17.57 6.97
C ASP A 239 21.64 16.82 7.04
N GLN A 240 21.78 15.90 8.00
CA GLN A 240 22.95 15.01 8.07
C GLN A 240 22.94 13.91 7.02
N ASP A 241 21.81 13.73 6.31
CA ASP A 241 21.60 12.71 5.27
C ASP A 241 22.06 11.30 5.70
N VAL A 242 21.72 10.93 6.92
CA VAL A 242 22.16 9.66 7.50
C VAL A 242 21.53 8.49 6.73
N PRO A 243 22.31 7.47 6.32
CA PRO A 243 21.79 6.26 5.69
C PRO A 243 20.77 5.55 6.56
N ILE A 244 19.67 5.10 5.95
CA ILE A 244 18.64 4.31 6.61
C ILE A 244 18.87 2.86 6.26
N ASP A 245 18.75 2.02 7.27
CA ASP A 245 19.17 0.64 7.22
C ASP A 245 18.32 -0.17 8.21
N TYR A 246 18.24 -1.48 8.04
CA TYR A 246 17.24 -2.29 8.72
C TYR A 246 17.83 -3.33 9.64
N VAL A 247 17.17 -3.53 10.79
CA VAL A 247 17.47 -4.62 11.72
C VAL A 247 16.35 -5.65 11.76
N ASP A 248 15.06 -5.26 11.86
CA ASP A 248 13.92 -6.20 11.84
C ASP A 248 12.55 -5.53 11.58
N GLU A 249 11.46 -6.34 11.50
CA GLU A 249 10.09 -5.93 11.11
C GLU A 249 9.46 -4.83 11.97
N SER A 250 10.07 -4.51 13.09
CA SER A 250 9.62 -3.54 14.09
C SER A 250 10.68 -2.51 14.49
N HIS A 251 11.93 -2.66 14.03
CA HIS A 251 13.05 -1.81 14.43
C HIS A 251 13.91 -1.38 13.24
N ILE A 252 14.10 -0.07 13.11
CA ILE A 252 15.11 0.54 12.22
C ILE A 252 16.42 0.65 12.99
N ALA A 253 17.55 0.29 12.38
CA ALA A 253 18.83 0.78 12.87
C ALA A 253 19.64 1.40 11.74
N ILE A 254 20.14 2.58 12.05
CA ILE A 254 20.95 3.41 11.19
C ILE A 254 22.33 2.74 11.04
N GLY A 255 22.66 2.08 9.90
CA GLY A 255 23.99 1.49 9.61
C GLY A 255 24.17 0.14 8.85
N GLY A 256 23.15 -0.64 8.44
CA GLY A 256 23.26 -1.62 7.32
C GLY A 256 21.95 -2.25 6.72
N LYS A 257 21.96 -2.54 5.40
CA LYS A 257 20.95 -3.18 4.48
C LYS A 257 19.46 -2.78 4.62
N LEU A 258 18.91 -2.25 3.52
CA LEU A 258 17.62 -1.56 3.39
C LEU A 258 16.35 -2.45 3.38
N PRO A 259 15.24 -2.01 4.01
CA PRO A 259 13.88 -2.46 3.73
C PRO A 259 13.20 -1.54 2.69
N ARG A 260 12.33 -2.08 1.84
CA ARG A 260 11.72 -1.35 0.70
C ARG A 260 10.58 -0.37 1.07
N THR A 261 10.43 -0.01 2.35
CA THR A 261 9.30 0.79 2.89
C THR A 261 9.69 2.19 3.38
N HIS A 262 10.97 2.53 3.27
CA HIS A 262 11.54 3.82 3.67
C HIS A 262 12.37 4.41 2.53
N VAL A 263 12.66 5.71 2.61
CA VAL A 263 13.66 6.32 1.72
C VAL A 263 15.07 5.82 2.09
N PRO A 264 16.05 5.82 1.15
CA PRO A 264 17.36 5.22 1.38
C PRO A 264 18.22 5.96 2.41
N SER A 265 17.96 7.24 2.64
CA SER A 265 18.62 8.06 3.66
C SER A 265 17.69 9.16 4.14
N THR A 266 17.96 9.70 5.32
CA THR A 266 17.10 10.73 5.94
C THR A 266 17.00 12.01 5.10
N GLY A 267 18.03 12.36 4.32
CA GLY A 267 18.02 13.55 3.45
C GLY A 267 17.10 13.45 2.24
N HIS A 268 16.57 12.26 1.95
CA HIS A 268 15.52 12.10 0.93
C HIS A 268 14.13 12.54 1.43
N VAL A 269 13.96 12.79 2.73
CA VAL A 269 12.75 13.42 3.27
C VAL A 269 12.80 14.91 2.93
N VAL A 270 12.06 15.32 1.90
CA VAL A 270 11.99 16.71 1.46
C VAL A 270 10.70 17.39 1.89
N GLY A 271 10.75 18.71 2.09
CA GLY A 271 9.58 19.52 2.44
C GLY A 271 8.94 19.13 3.77
N PHE A 272 9.73 18.66 4.74
CA PHE A 272 9.21 18.23 6.04
C PHE A 272 8.76 19.41 6.90
N HIS A 273 7.54 19.31 7.45
CA HIS A 273 7.00 20.24 8.45
C HIS A 273 6.15 19.53 9.50
N LEU A 274 6.23 19.98 10.75
CA LEU A 274 5.28 19.62 11.80
C LEU A 274 4.22 20.70 11.98
N VAL A 275 2.95 20.28 12.11
CA VAL A 275 1.89 21.15 12.60
C VAL A 275 2.25 21.62 14.00
N LYS A 276 2.42 22.94 14.20
CA LYS A 276 2.88 23.55 15.46
C LYS A 276 1.87 23.54 16.60
N ARG A 277 0.92 22.61 16.54
CA ARG A 277 -0.10 22.36 17.55
C ARG A 277 -0.58 20.92 17.41
N PHE A 278 -1.05 20.37 18.53
CA PHE A 278 -1.79 19.11 18.50
C PHE A 278 -3.21 19.35 17.98
N LEU A 279 -3.66 18.54 17.03
CA LEU A 279 -5.06 18.49 16.63
C LEU A 279 -5.83 17.56 17.56
N LEU A 280 -7.15 17.69 17.62
CA LEU A 280 -7.98 16.87 18.50
C LEU A 280 -8.91 15.97 17.71
N ASP A 281 -8.77 14.66 17.92
CA ASP A 281 -9.76 13.68 17.49
C ASP A 281 -10.84 13.57 18.57
N HIS A 282 -11.92 14.33 18.38
CA HIS A 282 -13.03 14.42 19.34
C HIS A 282 -13.78 13.11 19.48
N PHE A 283 -13.87 12.31 18.41
CA PHE A 283 -14.63 11.07 18.42
C PHE A 283 -13.88 9.97 19.15
N ASN A 284 -12.57 9.85 18.92
CA ASN A 284 -11.75 8.80 19.53
C ASN A 284 -11.04 9.25 20.81
N LYS A 285 -11.18 10.52 21.19
CA LYS A 285 -10.54 11.12 22.37
C LYS A 285 -9.01 11.04 22.37
N ARG A 286 -8.38 11.42 21.25
CA ARG A 286 -6.92 11.40 21.06
C ARG A 286 -6.37 12.77 20.63
N TYR A 287 -5.14 13.07 21.03
CA TYR A 287 -4.38 14.25 20.57
C TYR A 287 -3.49 13.83 19.42
N LEU A 288 -3.50 14.57 18.31
CA LEU A 288 -2.80 14.20 17.09
C LEU A 288 -1.61 15.12 16.87
N LEU A 289 -0.40 14.55 16.83
CA LEU A 289 0.77 15.18 16.23
C LEU A 289 0.76 14.84 14.75
N VAL A 290 0.91 15.87 13.91
CA VAL A 290 0.85 15.70 12.46
C VAL A 290 2.14 16.20 11.83
N GLY A 291 2.79 15.33 11.06
CA GLY A 291 3.92 15.66 10.21
C GLY A 291 3.54 15.57 8.74
N CYS A 292 3.99 16.54 7.95
CA CYS A 292 3.76 16.63 6.51
C CYS A 292 5.11 16.53 5.78
N VAL A 293 5.12 15.93 4.59
CA VAL A 293 6.28 15.78 3.70
C VAL A 293 5.92 16.19 2.28
N GLY A 294 6.91 16.43 1.42
CA GLY A 294 6.71 16.75 0.01
C GLY A 294 6.53 18.25 -0.27
N GLU A 295 6.36 18.60 -1.56
CA GLU A 295 6.32 20.00 -2.01
C GLU A 295 5.09 20.78 -1.49
N ASP A 296 3.97 20.08 -1.29
CA ASP A 296 2.68 20.68 -0.90
C ASP A 296 2.47 20.75 0.63
N SER A 297 3.49 20.42 1.41
CA SER A 297 3.41 20.34 2.87
C SER A 297 3.01 21.68 3.50
N LEU A 298 3.46 22.82 2.96
CA LEU A 298 3.07 24.15 3.42
C LEU A 298 1.59 24.45 3.17
N GLU A 299 1.02 23.99 2.06
CA GLU A 299 -0.41 24.15 1.78
C GLU A 299 -1.23 23.28 2.74
N MET A 300 -0.80 22.04 2.98
CA MET A 300 -1.44 21.16 3.95
C MET A 300 -1.39 21.77 5.36
N MET A 301 -0.25 22.33 5.76
CA MET A 301 -0.07 23.05 7.01
C MET A 301 -1.04 24.22 7.15
N ASP A 302 -1.17 25.06 6.12
CA ASP A 302 -2.12 26.17 6.10
C ASP A 302 -3.57 25.68 6.21
N ARG A 303 -3.95 24.63 5.47
CA ARG A 303 -5.28 24.00 5.58
C ARG A 303 -5.56 23.49 6.99
N LEU A 304 -4.62 22.75 7.59
CA LEU A 304 -4.75 22.21 8.94
C LEU A 304 -4.74 23.31 10.01
N SER A 305 -4.03 24.42 9.78
CA SER A 305 -4.02 25.58 10.68
C SER A 305 -5.36 26.32 10.73
N ARG A 306 -6.13 26.27 9.62
CA ARG A 306 -7.45 26.89 9.49
C ARG A 306 -8.59 26.08 10.09
N MET A 307 -8.38 24.79 10.38
CA MET A 307 -9.37 24.00 11.13
C MET A 307 -9.53 24.60 12.53
N GLN A 308 -10.76 24.93 12.91
CA GLN A 308 -11.08 25.69 14.12
C GLN A 308 -10.65 24.98 15.41
N THR A 309 -10.36 25.85 16.38
CA THR A 309 -9.60 25.68 17.61
C THR A 309 -10.43 25.23 18.82
N ASP A 310 -9.72 24.49 19.69
CA ASP A 310 -9.89 24.37 21.13
C ASP A 310 -11.17 23.78 21.69
N LEU A 311 -11.00 22.63 22.34
CA LEU A 311 -11.27 22.41 23.77
C LEU A 311 -10.51 21.13 24.13
N ASN A 312 -9.71 21.15 25.19
CA ASN A 312 -9.29 19.88 25.82
C ASN A 312 -10.52 18.97 25.97
N PHE A 313 -10.33 17.66 26.02
CA PHE A 313 -11.44 16.76 26.37
C PHE A 313 -12.03 17.19 27.72
N THR A 314 -13.12 17.97 27.69
CA THR A 314 -13.96 18.26 28.85
C THR A 314 -14.78 17.03 29.20
#